data_AF-A0A9D8J182-F1
#
_entry.id   AF-A0A9D8J182-F1
#
_cell.length_a   1.000
_cell.length_b   1.000
_cell.length_c   1.000
_cell.angle_alpha   90.00
_cell.angle_beta   90.00
_cell.angle_gamma   90.00
#
_symmetry.space_group_name_H-M   'P 1'
#
loop_
_entity.id
_entity.type
_entity.pdbx_description
1 polymer ?
#
loop_
_entity_poly.entity_id
_entity_poly.type
_entity_poly.pdbx_seq_one_letter_code
_entity_poly.pdbx_strand_id
1 'polypeptide(L)'
;MRRRAPVEKCAPFASKLGPQGAKGRHDEFERDRNGCPLQVSSAECRPAGVWCSRLAAEWREAADGHWNGNTRRRGPDRVAPVPEGDTVHKLAAALAPLWVGQAPVRVELKTGDGAQLCGRRIRSVAALGKHLFVEFDHGLQLRTHLGLYGSWHRYALDEVWRKPKRLASAVLEIGGAVYICFNAKACEIIRTDGVRERALRTRLSLDLVALDIDLSAIPRRARDFVEADAVISDVLLDQRIACGIGNVYKSEVLFLHQVHPLAPLEALSDAQLLQLYRTAAVL
;
A
#
# COMPACT_ATOMS: atom_id res chain seq x y z
N MET A 1 -29.88 35.37 32.45
CA MET A 1 -30.18 35.35 31.00
C MET A 1 -28.87 35.14 30.25
N ARG A 2 -28.63 34.19 29.34
CA ARG A 2 -29.33 33.02 28.83
C ARG A 2 -28.22 31.99 28.52
N ARG A 3 -28.36 30.76 29.02
CA ARG A 3 -27.68 29.57 28.49
C ARG A 3 -28.44 29.10 27.24
N ARG A 4 -27.74 28.63 26.20
CA ARG A 4 -28.29 27.73 25.17
C ARG A 4 -27.23 26.68 24.80
N ALA A 5 -27.41 25.51 25.44
CA ALA A 5 -27.67 24.17 24.90
C ALA A 5 -27.04 23.67 23.57
N PRO A 6 -26.85 22.35 23.44
CA PRO A 6 -25.82 21.69 22.62
C PRO A 6 -26.30 21.12 21.28
N VAL A 7 -25.33 20.76 20.44
CA VAL A 7 -25.47 20.14 19.11
C VAL A 7 -26.11 18.74 19.23
N GLU A 8 -27.12 18.52 18.40
CA GLU A 8 -28.01 17.35 18.38
C GLU A 8 -27.34 16.07 17.87
N LYS A 9 -27.68 14.96 18.53
CA LYS A 9 -27.42 13.59 18.10
C LYS A 9 -28.36 13.22 16.95
N CYS A 10 -27.86 12.57 15.91
CA CYS A 10 -28.70 11.91 14.90
C CYS A 10 -29.57 10.83 15.56
N ALA A 11 -30.89 10.98 15.46
CA ALA A 11 -31.89 9.97 15.82
C ALA A 11 -32.19 9.04 14.62
N PRO A 12 -32.63 7.79 14.85
CA PRO A 12 -32.87 6.80 13.81
C PRO A 12 -34.25 6.96 13.17
N PHE A 13 -34.33 6.81 11.85
CA PHE A 13 -35.60 6.74 11.13
C PHE A 13 -36.09 5.29 11.07
N ALA A 14 -37.15 5.00 11.81
CA ALA A 14 -37.92 3.78 11.68
C ALA A 14 -39.15 4.06 10.80
N SER A 15 -39.34 3.28 9.74
CA SER A 15 -40.62 3.21 9.03
C SER A 15 -41.03 1.75 8.83
N LYS A 16 -42.13 1.39 9.49
CA LYS A 16 -42.88 0.13 9.35
C LYS A 16 -43.54 0.07 7.98
N LEU A 17 -43.38 -1.03 7.26
CA LEU A 17 -44.38 -1.62 6.36
C LEU A 17 -44.14 -3.14 6.30
N GLY A 18 -45.20 -3.92 6.49
CA GLY A 18 -45.30 -5.33 6.09
C GLY A 18 -46.72 -5.57 5.57
N PRO A 19 -47.14 -6.81 5.28
CA PRO A 19 -46.46 -7.90 4.57
C PRO A 19 -47.26 -8.32 3.31
N GLN A 20 -46.60 -8.98 2.35
CA GLN A 20 -47.13 -9.82 1.23
C GLN A 20 -45.92 -10.06 0.29
N GLY A 21 -45.47 -11.24 -0.14
CA GLY A 21 -46.07 -12.56 -0.29
C GLY A 21 -45.80 -13.03 -1.72
N ALA A 22 -44.66 -13.66 -2.01
CA ALA A 22 -44.45 -14.44 -3.25
C ALA A 22 -43.29 -15.44 -3.12
N LYS A 23 -43.63 -16.70 -3.32
CA LYS A 23 -42.80 -17.92 -3.30
C LYS A 23 -41.79 -17.94 -4.46
N GLY A 24 -40.62 -18.54 -4.26
CA GLY A 24 -39.76 -18.93 -5.38
C GLY A 24 -38.43 -19.58 -4.99
N ARG A 25 -38.43 -20.92 -4.92
CA ARG A 25 -37.31 -21.88 -5.03
C ARG A 25 -36.18 -21.84 -3.99
N HIS A 26 -36.19 -22.87 -3.16
CA HIS A 26 -35.08 -23.34 -2.34
C HIS A 26 -34.02 -24.01 -3.24
N ASP A 27 -32.79 -23.51 -3.21
CA ASP A 27 -31.60 -24.32 -3.48
C ASP A 27 -30.99 -24.66 -2.11
N GLU A 28 -31.26 -25.87 -1.65
CA GLU A 28 -30.64 -26.48 -0.47
C GLU A 28 -29.17 -26.80 -0.80
N PHE A 29 -28.26 -25.95 -0.35
CA PHE A 29 -26.84 -26.30 -0.30
C PHE A 29 -26.59 -27.19 0.93
N GLU A 30 -26.23 -28.45 0.70
CA GLU A 30 -25.70 -29.32 1.76
C GLU A 30 -24.44 -28.68 2.36
N ARG A 31 -24.47 -28.53 3.70
CA ARG A 31 -23.38 -27.99 4.51
C ARG A 31 -22.79 -29.12 5.34
N ASP A 32 -21.49 -29.04 5.63
CA ASP A 32 -20.90 -29.94 6.62
C ASP A 32 -21.43 -29.65 8.05
N ARG A 33 -21.01 -30.47 9.03
CA ARG A 33 -21.41 -30.33 10.45
C ARG A 33 -21.03 -28.98 11.08
N ASN A 34 -20.25 -28.16 10.40
CA ASN A 34 -19.83 -26.82 10.83
C ASN A 34 -20.39 -25.69 9.94
N GLY A 35 -21.28 -25.99 8.99
CA GLY A 35 -21.97 -24.99 8.17
C GLY A 35 -21.26 -24.55 6.88
N CYS A 36 -20.17 -25.22 6.47
CA CYS A 36 -19.37 -24.86 5.29
C CYS A 36 -19.91 -25.50 3.99
N PRO A 37 -19.98 -24.79 2.85
CA PRO A 37 -20.38 -25.37 1.56
C PRO A 37 -19.32 -26.33 1.01
N LEU A 38 -19.73 -27.52 0.55
CA LEU A 38 -18.84 -28.56 0.01
C LEU A 38 -18.45 -28.29 -1.46
N GLN A 39 -17.15 -28.04 -1.65
CA GLN A 39 -16.28 -28.25 -2.82
C GLN A 39 -16.28 -27.29 -4.04
N VAL A 40 -15.13 -26.63 -4.21
CA VAL A 40 -14.36 -26.62 -5.46
C VAL A 40 -12.95 -27.14 -5.13
N SER A 41 -12.43 -28.05 -5.96
CA SER A 41 -11.32 -28.96 -5.68
C SER A 41 -9.96 -28.27 -5.46
N SER A 42 -9.17 -28.86 -4.56
CA SER A 42 -7.92 -28.34 -4.01
C SER A 42 -6.65 -28.79 -4.75
N ALA A 43 -6.58 -28.63 -6.09
CA ALA A 43 -5.43 -29.12 -6.86
C ALA A 43 -4.49 -28.05 -7.47
N GLU A 44 -4.81 -26.75 -7.44
CA GLU A 44 -3.94 -25.71 -8.04
C GLU A 44 -3.59 -24.52 -7.14
N CYS A 45 -3.87 -24.59 -5.84
CA CYS A 45 -3.39 -23.58 -4.90
C CYS A 45 -1.97 -23.94 -4.43
N ARG A 46 -0.95 -23.57 -5.22
CA ARG A 46 0.43 -23.58 -4.71
C ARG A 46 0.52 -22.57 -3.55
N PRO A 47 0.96 -22.98 -2.36
CA PRO A 47 1.01 -22.07 -1.22
C PRO A 47 1.99 -20.95 -1.52
N ALA A 48 1.52 -19.71 -1.41
CA ALA A 48 2.38 -18.55 -1.26
C ALA A 48 3.42 -18.90 -0.18
N GLY A 49 4.70 -18.81 -0.55
CA GLY A 49 5.80 -19.41 0.21
C GLY A 49 5.84 -19.00 1.69
N VAL A 50 6.64 -19.75 2.45
CA VAL A 50 6.91 -19.66 3.90
C VAL A 50 7.12 -18.23 4.44
N TRP A 51 7.42 -17.27 3.56
CA TRP A 51 7.52 -15.83 3.85
C TRP A 51 6.20 -15.15 4.23
N CYS A 52 5.08 -15.50 3.58
CA CYS A 52 3.78 -14.86 3.76
C CYS A 52 3.11 -15.26 5.09
N SER A 53 3.27 -16.52 5.49
CA SER A 53 2.69 -17.06 6.73
C SER A 53 3.40 -16.60 7.99
N ARG A 54 4.73 -16.42 7.94
CA ARG A 54 5.52 -15.96 9.09
C ARG A 54 5.28 -14.48 9.41
N LEU A 55 5.21 -13.64 8.38
CA LEU A 55 4.81 -12.24 8.54
C LEU A 55 3.36 -12.15 9.02
N ALA A 56 2.41 -12.85 8.39
CA ALA A 56 1.00 -12.85 8.82
C ALA A 56 0.82 -13.30 10.29
N ALA A 57 1.68 -14.18 10.80
CA ALA A 57 1.71 -14.57 12.21
C ALA A 57 2.30 -13.46 13.11
N GLU A 58 3.41 -12.82 12.72
CA GLU A 58 3.95 -11.63 13.40
C GLU A 58 2.95 -10.46 13.41
N TRP A 59 2.08 -10.36 12.39
CA TRP A 59 0.96 -9.40 12.30
C TRP A 59 -0.17 -9.71 13.28
N ARG A 60 -0.51 -11.00 13.52
CA ARG A 60 -1.52 -11.39 14.50
C ARG A 60 -1.03 -11.19 15.93
N GLU A 61 0.24 -11.44 16.23
CA GLU A 61 0.82 -11.16 17.55
C GLU A 61 1.00 -9.65 17.80
N ALA A 62 1.31 -8.87 16.76
CA ALA A 62 1.26 -7.40 16.84
C ALA A 62 -0.17 -6.84 16.80
N ALA A 63 -1.22 -7.64 16.66
CA ALA A 63 -2.58 -7.15 16.76
C ALA A 63 -2.93 -6.72 18.20
N ASP A 64 -2.24 -7.32 19.18
CA ASP A 64 -2.34 -7.07 20.63
C ASP A 64 -1.27 -6.08 21.15
N GLY A 65 -0.43 -5.51 20.26
CA GLY A 65 0.68 -4.62 20.60
C GLY A 65 0.99 -3.55 19.55
N HIS A 66 1.73 -2.51 19.92
CA HIS A 66 1.91 -1.35 19.06
C HIS A 66 2.81 -1.57 17.84
N TRP A 67 2.33 -1.16 16.66
CA TRP A 67 3.07 -1.23 15.40
C TRP A 67 3.39 0.14 14.79
N ASN A 68 4.63 0.32 14.34
CA ASN A 68 5.09 1.42 13.49
C ASN A 68 5.76 0.73 12.30
N GLY A 69 5.18 0.76 11.11
CA GLY A 69 5.80 0.74 9.76
C GLY A 69 6.91 -0.26 9.38
N ASN A 70 7.57 -0.86 10.35
CA ASN A 70 9.01 -0.99 10.41
C ASN A 70 9.34 -1.85 11.65
N THR A 71 9.31 -3.16 11.48
CA THR A 71 9.24 -4.17 12.55
C THR A 71 10.56 -4.47 13.28
N ARG A 72 11.59 -3.62 13.22
CA ARG A 72 12.84 -3.89 13.95
C ARG A 72 12.89 -3.19 15.32
N ARG A 73 13.19 -3.97 16.37
CA ARG A 73 13.41 -3.53 17.76
C ARG A 73 14.38 -2.34 17.79
N ARG A 74 14.00 -1.27 18.52
CA ARG A 74 14.75 -0.02 18.64
C ARG A 74 16.05 -0.25 19.42
N GLY A 75 17.19 -0.09 18.74
CA GLY A 75 18.50 0.19 19.35
C GLY A 75 18.90 1.64 19.04
N PRO A 76 19.79 2.26 19.83
CA PRO A 76 20.05 3.71 19.77
C PRO A 76 20.72 4.21 18.48
N ASP A 77 21.27 3.33 17.63
CA ASP A 77 22.13 3.69 16.50
C ASP A 77 21.63 3.28 15.10
N ARG A 78 20.35 2.97 14.90
CA ARG A 78 19.84 2.60 13.56
C ARG A 78 18.95 3.68 12.93
N VAL A 79 19.39 4.16 11.77
CA VAL A 79 18.59 4.94 10.82
C VAL A 79 17.29 4.19 10.53
N ALA A 80 16.13 4.85 10.68
CA ALA A 80 14.86 4.27 10.28
C ALA A 80 14.95 3.88 8.78
N PRO A 81 14.52 2.67 8.37
CA PRO A 81 14.52 2.29 6.98
C PRO A 81 13.69 3.30 6.19
N VAL A 82 14.29 3.75 5.10
CA VAL A 82 13.69 4.71 4.19
C VAL A 82 12.60 3.98 3.39
N PRO A 83 11.39 4.55 3.28
CA PRO A 83 10.34 3.95 2.46
C PRO A 83 10.74 3.86 0.97
N GLU A 84 11.15 2.66 0.56
CA GLU A 84 11.34 2.26 -0.83
C GLU A 84 10.21 1.31 -1.27
N GLY A 85 10.29 0.76 -2.49
CA GLY A 85 9.22 -0.08 -3.04
C GLY A 85 8.87 -1.24 -2.12
N ASP A 86 9.87 -1.98 -1.64
CA ASP A 86 9.72 -3.11 -0.74
C ASP A 86 8.93 -2.75 0.54
N THR A 87 9.22 -1.58 1.11
CA THR A 87 8.62 -1.09 2.35
C THR A 87 7.15 -0.77 2.13
N VAL A 88 6.81 -0.17 0.99
CA VAL A 88 5.43 0.16 0.63
C VAL A 88 4.62 -1.08 0.28
N HIS A 89 5.24 -2.07 -0.39
CA HIS A 89 4.62 -3.39 -0.65
C HIS A 89 4.35 -4.17 0.64
N LYS A 90 5.31 -4.21 1.57
CA LYS A 90 5.11 -4.81 2.90
C LYS A 90 3.96 -4.13 3.65
N LEU A 91 3.88 -2.81 3.57
CA LEU A 91 2.78 -2.04 4.14
C LEU A 91 1.43 -2.36 3.47
N ALA A 92 1.38 -2.49 2.14
CA ALA A 92 0.15 -2.86 1.45
C ALA A 92 -0.33 -4.27 1.85
N ALA A 93 0.56 -5.26 1.83
CA ALA A 93 0.27 -6.64 2.22
C ALA A 93 -0.22 -6.76 3.66
N ALA A 94 0.26 -5.88 4.53
CA ALA A 94 -0.14 -5.79 5.91
C ALA A 94 -1.51 -5.16 6.15
N LEU A 95 -1.79 -4.06 5.44
CA LEU A 95 -3.04 -3.32 5.60
C LEU A 95 -4.19 -4.01 4.88
N ALA A 96 -3.92 -4.72 3.77
CA ALA A 96 -4.96 -5.33 2.96
C ALA A 96 -5.91 -6.26 3.76
N PRO A 97 -5.42 -7.21 4.59
CA PRO A 97 -6.30 -8.06 5.41
C PRO A 97 -7.14 -7.30 6.46
N LEU A 98 -6.68 -6.12 6.88
CA LEU A 98 -7.34 -5.29 7.90
C LEU A 98 -8.36 -4.31 7.29
N TRP A 99 -8.11 -3.86 6.06
CA TRP A 99 -8.85 -2.76 5.43
C TRP A 99 -9.80 -3.23 4.34
N VAL A 100 -9.42 -4.24 3.54
CA VAL A 100 -10.26 -4.69 2.43
C VAL A 100 -11.60 -5.22 2.96
N GLY A 101 -12.68 -4.77 2.33
CA GLY A 101 -14.04 -5.07 2.75
C GLY A 101 -14.56 -4.18 3.89
N GLN A 102 -13.71 -3.42 4.59
CA GLN A 102 -14.15 -2.47 5.61
C GLN A 102 -14.60 -1.14 4.98
N ALA A 103 -15.38 -0.36 5.72
CA ALA A 103 -15.71 1.01 5.38
C ALA A 103 -15.24 1.92 6.52
N PRO A 104 -14.37 2.92 6.27
CA PRO A 104 -13.92 3.83 7.30
C PRO A 104 -15.08 4.68 7.80
N VAL A 105 -15.22 4.82 9.12
CA VAL A 105 -16.24 5.68 9.74
C VAL A 105 -15.79 7.13 9.83
N ARG A 106 -14.46 7.35 9.76
CA ARG A 106 -13.83 8.67 9.75
C ARG A 106 -12.63 8.67 8.82
N VAL A 107 -12.51 9.72 8.02
CA VAL A 107 -11.36 9.99 7.17
C VAL A 107 -11.07 11.49 7.21
N GLU A 108 -9.91 11.85 7.74
CA GLU A 108 -9.41 13.23 7.74
C GLU A 108 -8.12 13.29 6.95
N LEU A 109 -8.04 14.24 6.02
CA LEU A 109 -6.85 14.49 5.22
C LEU A 109 -6.34 15.88 5.53
N LYS A 110 -5.01 16.04 5.56
CA LYS A 110 -4.38 17.36 5.69
C LYS A 110 -4.73 18.25 4.49
N THR A 111 -4.91 17.64 3.33
CA THR A 111 -5.27 18.29 2.06
C THR A 111 -6.33 17.46 1.35
N GLY A 112 -7.40 18.12 0.89
CA GLY A 112 -8.53 17.47 0.22
C GLY A 112 -9.66 17.10 1.17
N ASP A 113 -10.80 16.70 0.58
CA ASP A 113 -12.02 16.39 1.32
C ASP A 113 -12.10 14.88 1.63
N GLY A 114 -11.60 14.50 2.80
CA GLY A 114 -11.62 13.11 3.28
C GLY A 114 -13.03 12.55 3.47
N ALA A 115 -14.04 13.40 3.71
CA ALA A 115 -15.40 12.95 4.01
C ALA A 115 -16.03 12.12 2.87
N GLN A 116 -15.56 12.33 1.63
CA GLN A 116 -15.96 11.60 0.44
C GLN A 116 -15.68 10.09 0.53
N LEU A 117 -14.70 9.71 1.33
CA LEU A 117 -14.26 8.32 1.52
C LEU A 117 -14.96 7.64 2.71
N CYS A 118 -15.61 8.40 3.59
CA CYS A 118 -16.32 7.85 4.76
C CYS A 118 -17.51 6.98 4.34
N GLY A 119 -17.67 5.84 5.00
CA GLY A 119 -18.75 4.88 4.76
C GLY A 119 -18.62 4.08 3.45
N ARG A 120 -17.53 4.30 2.69
CA ARG A 120 -17.29 3.64 1.40
C ARG A 120 -16.43 2.40 1.58
N ARG A 121 -16.79 1.29 0.95
CA ARG A 121 -16.07 0.04 1.13
C ARG A 121 -14.72 0.10 0.42
N ILE A 122 -13.66 -0.30 1.10
CA ILE A 122 -12.34 -0.48 0.52
C ILE A 122 -12.35 -1.79 -0.28
N ARG A 123 -12.07 -1.68 -1.59
CA ARG A 123 -11.99 -2.83 -2.52
C ARG A 123 -10.60 -3.43 -2.58
N SER A 124 -9.57 -2.60 -2.59
CA SER A 124 -8.19 -3.07 -2.68
C SER A 124 -7.24 -2.14 -1.93
N VAL A 125 -6.15 -2.73 -1.45
CA VAL A 125 -4.99 -1.99 -0.93
C VAL A 125 -3.78 -2.57 -1.64
N ALA A 126 -3.12 -1.77 -2.47
CA ALA A 126 -2.03 -2.21 -3.32
C ALA A 126 -0.90 -1.19 -3.35
N ALA A 127 0.32 -1.67 -3.61
CA ALA A 127 1.47 -0.82 -3.87
C ALA A 127 1.80 -0.82 -5.36
N LEU A 128 2.29 0.31 -5.86
CA LEU A 128 2.96 0.41 -7.15
C LEU A 128 4.20 1.29 -7.00
N GLY A 129 5.38 0.68 -7.08
CA GLY A 129 6.64 1.32 -6.72
C GLY A 129 6.58 1.87 -5.29
N LYS A 130 6.80 3.18 -5.11
CA LYS A 130 6.80 3.84 -3.78
C LYS A 130 5.45 4.42 -3.37
N HIS A 131 4.37 4.02 -4.05
CA HIS A 131 3.03 4.54 -3.84
C HIS A 131 2.12 3.46 -3.27
N LEU A 132 1.39 3.79 -2.20
CA LEU A 132 0.29 2.99 -1.69
C LEU A 132 -1.03 3.54 -2.23
N PHE A 133 -1.88 2.66 -2.75
CA PHE A 133 -3.21 2.95 -3.25
C PHE A 133 -4.24 2.17 -2.44
N VAL A 134 -5.28 2.88 -1.99
CA VAL A 134 -6.45 2.31 -1.33
C VAL A 134 -7.65 2.62 -2.20
N GLU A 135 -8.18 1.63 -2.89
CA GLU A 135 -9.31 1.80 -3.78
C GLU A 135 -10.63 1.60 -3.04
N PHE A 136 -11.58 2.50 -3.27
CA PHE A 136 -12.93 2.44 -2.73
C PHE A 136 -13.94 1.99 -3.80
N ASP A 137 -15.09 1.46 -3.37
CA ASP A 137 -16.19 0.92 -4.18
C ASP A 137 -16.84 1.89 -5.18
N HIS A 138 -16.69 3.19 -4.98
CA HIS A 138 -17.32 4.25 -5.77
C HIS A 138 -16.32 4.96 -6.71
N GLY A 139 -15.22 4.30 -7.06
CA GLY A 139 -14.27 4.76 -8.08
C GLY A 139 -13.29 5.85 -7.63
N LEU A 140 -13.19 6.12 -6.32
CA LEU A 140 -12.12 6.94 -5.74
C LEU A 140 -11.03 6.07 -5.13
N GLN A 141 -9.83 6.62 -5.06
CA GLN A 141 -8.69 6.02 -4.37
C GLN A 141 -8.00 7.05 -3.48
N LEU A 142 -7.57 6.61 -2.30
CA LEU A 142 -6.60 7.34 -1.50
C LEU A 142 -5.19 6.90 -1.91
N ARG A 143 -4.39 7.84 -2.41
CA ARG A 143 -2.98 7.62 -2.73
C ARG A 143 -2.10 8.22 -1.64
N THR A 144 -1.12 7.45 -1.17
CA THR A 144 -0.05 7.98 -0.32
C THR A 144 1.33 7.68 -0.90
N HIS A 145 2.22 8.68 -0.85
CA HIS A 145 3.65 8.54 -1.16
C HIS A 145 4.42 8.98 0.08
N LEU A 146 5.07 8.04 0.76
CA LEU A 146 5.65 8.29 2.08
C LEU A 146 6.87 9.22 2.01
N GLY A 147 7.67 9.13 0.94
CA GLY A 147 8.96 9.82 0.90
C GLY A 147 9.87 9.36 2.04
N LEU A 148 10.82 10.21 2.45
CA LEU A 148 11.88 9.82 3.40
C LEU A 148 11.37 9.58 4.83
N TYR A 149 10.42 10.41 5.29
CA TYR A 149 10.02 10.45 6.70
C TYR A 149 8.57 9.99 6.93
N GLY A 150 7.90 9.57 5.87
CA GLY A 150 6.51 9.16 5.92
C GLY A 150 6.34 7.78 6.55
N SER A 151 5.25 7.59 7.29
CA SER A 151 4.97 6.31 7.95
C SER A 151 3.49 6.16 8.29
N TRP A 152 2.93 4.97 8.09
CA TRP A 152 1.63 4.59 8.63
C TRP A 152 1.77 3.96 10.02
N HIS A 153 0.89 4.36 10.91
CA HIS A 153 0.81 3.89 12.29
C HIS A 153 -0.61 3.41 12.59
N ARG A 154 -0.74 2.45 13.50
CA ARG A 154 -2.02 1.97 14.05
C ARG A 154 -2.09 2.33 15.53
N TYR A 155 -3.26 2.77 15.97
CA TYR A 155 -3.59 3.18 17.33
C TYR A 155 -4.94 2.59 17.74
N ALA A 156 -5.15 2.36 19.05
CA ALA A 156 -6.51 2.18 19.58
C ALA A 156 -7.31 3.51 19.50
N LEU A 157 -8.64 3.46 19.60
CA LEU A 157 -9.53 4.62 19.41
C LEU A 157 -9.21 5.81 20.35
N ASP A 158 -8.81 5.51 21.59
CA ASP A 158 -8.52 6.47 22.66
C ASP A 158 -7.03 6.61 22.97
N GLU A 159 -6.17 5.97 22.18
CA GLU A 159 -4.73 5.98 22.40
C GLU A 159 -4.11 7.36 22.10
N VAL A 160 -3.21 7.80 22.97
CA VAL A 160 -2.43 9.03 22.75
C VAL A 160 -1.44 8.83 21.60
N TRP A 161 -1.48 9.73 20.63
CA TRP A 161 -0.61 9.64 19.46
C TRP A 161 0.86 9.88 19.83
N ARG A 162 1.74 9.04 19.27
CA ARG A 162 3.18 9.12 19.53
C ARG A 162 3.87 10.28 18.80
N LYS A 163 3.21 10.83 17.77
CA LYS A 163 3.69 11.93 16.96
C LYS A 163 2.69 13.10 17.05
N PRO A 164 3.17 14.36 17.01
CA PRO A 164 2.28 15.52 17.04
C PRO A 164 1.23 15.50 15.93
N LYS A 165 -0.01 15.90 16.24
CA LYS A 165 -1.13 15.92 15.29
C LYS A 165 -0.83 16.68 14.00
N ARG A 166 -0.05 17.77 14.07
CA ARG A 166 0.37 18.58 12.91
C ARG A 166 1.14 17.80 11.84
N LEU A 167 1.69 16.64 12.18
CA LEU A 167 2.42 15.77 11.25
C LEU A 167 1.50 14.79 10.51
N ALA A 168 0.23 14.68 10.91
CA ALA A 168 -0.72 13.79 10.26
C ALA A 168 -1.08 14.33 8.86
N SER A 169 -0.81 13.51 7.85
CA SER A 169 -1.25 13.71 6.47
C SER A 169 -2.62 13.07 6.23
N ALA A 170 -2.91 11.94 6.89
CA ALA A 170 -4.20 11.28 6.88
C ALA A 170 -4.50 10.60 8.21
N VAL A 171 -5.78 10.56 8.62
CA VAL A 171 -6.31 9.83 9.77
C VAL A 171 -7.54 9.05 9.31
N LEU A 172 -7.52 7.73 9.45
CA LEU A 172 -8.60 6.83 9.05
C LEU A 172 -9.03 6.00 10.27
N GLU A 173 -10.33 5.96 10.55
CA GLU A 173 -10.89 5.06 11.56
C GLU A 173 -11.57 3.90 10.86
N ILE A 174 -11.02 2.70 11.02
CA ILE A 174 -11.43 1.49 10.30
C ILE A 174 -11.44 0.32 11.29
N GLY A 175 -12.54 -0.42 11.36
CA GLY A 175 -12.61 -1.67 12.11
C GLY A 175 -12.26 -1.53 13.60
N GLY A 176 -12.64 -0.42 14.24
CA GLY A 176 -12.36 -0.15 15.65
C GLY A 176 -10.91 0.26 15.97
N ALA A 177 -10.12 0.65 14.97
CA ALA A 177 -8.77 1.17 15.16
C ALA A 177 -8.57 2.48 14.38
N VAL A 178 -7.60 3.29 14.82
CA VAL A 178 -7.20 4.53 14.16
C VAL A 178 -5.87 4.32 13.43
N TYR A 179 -5.87 4.57 12.13
CA TYR A 179 -4.70 4.51 11.28
C TYR A 179 -4.29 5.92 10.89
N ILE A 180 -3.02 6.25 11.10
CA ILE A 180 -2.51 7.60 10.86
C ILE A 180 -1.29 7.54 9.94
N CYS A 181 -1.37 8.25 8.83
CA CYS A 181 -0.25 8.50 7.95
C CYS A 181 0.44 9.79 8.37
N PHE A 182 1.65 9.71 8.90
CA PHE A 182 2.46 10.87 9.26
C PHE A 182 3.43 11.22 8.14
N ASN A 183 3.68 12.52 7.93
CA ASN A 183 4.74 13.06 7.07
C ASN A 183 4.78 12.50 5.64
N ALA A 184 3.62 12.13 5.08
CA ALA A 184 3.60 11.69 3.69
C ALA A 184 4.05 12.83 2.77
N LYS A 185 4.97 12.55 1.85
CA LYS A 185 5.35 13.48 0.77
C LYS A 185 4.16 13.83 -0.11
N ALA A 186 3.21 12.90 -0.31
CA ALA A 186 1.92 13.19 -0.92
C ALA A 186 0.82 12.33 -0.30
N CYS A 187 -0.37 12.91 -0.13
CA CYS A 187 -1.58 12.24 0.33
C CYS A 187 -2.79 12.88 -0.36
N GLU A 188 -3.43 12.14 -1.25
CA GLU A 188 -4.39 12.73 -2.21
C GLU A 188 -5.49 11.74 -2.55
N ILE A 189 -6.69 12.27 -2.81
CA ILE A 189 -7.78 11.53 -3.43
C ILE A 189 -7.64 11.65 -4.94
N ILE A 190 -7.68 10.51 -5.62
CA ILE A 190 -7.68 10.41 -7.09
C ILE A 190 -8.85 9.55 -7.55
N ARG A 191 -9.24 9.67 -8.82
CA ARG A 191 -10.17 8.74 -9.45
C ARG A 191 -9.43 7.52 -9.97
N THR A 192 -10.01 6.32 -9.82
CA THR A 192 -9.43 5.07 -10.35
C THR A 192 -9.17 5.16 -11.86
N ASP A 193 -10.05 5.82 -12.60
CA ASP A 193 -9.99 5.98 -14.05
C ASP A 193 -9.46 7.35 -14.51
N GLY A 194 -8.98 8.17 -13.56
CA GLY A 194 -8.58 9.54 -13.83
C GLY A 194 -7.28 9.66 -14.62
N VAL A 195 -7.16 10.74 -15.40
CA VAL A 195 -5.95 11.08 -16.18
C VAL A 195 -4.69 11.06 -15.31
N ARG A 196 -4.80 11.54 -14.07
CA ARG A 196 -3.67 11.58 -13.11
C ARG A 196 -3.22 10.20 -12.67
N GLU A 197 -4.14 9.30 -12.39
CA GLU A 197 -3.86 7.91 -12.01
C GLU A 197 -3.17 7.19 -13.17
N ARG A 198 -3.75 7.32 -14.36
CA ARG A 198 -3.21 6.73 -15.59
C ARG A 198 -1.82 7.24 -15.88
N ALA A 199 -1.60 8.56 -15.78
CA ALA A 199 -0.27 9.15 -15.98
C ALA A 199 0.76 8.63 -14.97
N LEU A 200 0.36 8.38 -13.71
CA LEU A 200 1.23 7.77 -12.71
C LEU A 200 1.55 6.32 -13.09
N ARG A 201 0.56 5.49 -13.41
CA ARG A 201 0.77 4.10 -13.82
C ARG A 201 1.60 3.98 -15.10
N THR A 202 1.35 4.82 -16.10
CA THR A 202 2.15 4.82 -17.34
C THR A 202 3.61 5.15 -17.07
N ARG A 203 3.88 6.07 -16.13
CA ARG A 203 5.25 6.36 -15.68
C ARG A 203 5.83 5.22 -14.84
N LEU A 204 5.01 4.54 -14.02
CA LEU A 204 5.40 3.46 -13.13
C LEU A 204 5.09 2.11 -13.78
N SER A 205 5.88 1.75 -14.77
CA SER A 205 5.52 0.68 -15.70
C SER A 205 6.01 -0.72 -15.30
N LEU A 206 7.05 -0.81 -14.47
CA LEU A 206 7.70 -2.07 -14.14
C LEU A 206 8.14 -2.04 -12.67
N ASP A 207 7.27 -2.56 -11.81
CA ASP A 207 7.43 -2.48 -10.35
C ASP A 207 8.18 -3.68 -9.80
N LEU A 208 9.48 -3.57 -9.57
CA LEU A 208 10.39 -4.71 -9.31
C LEU A 208 9.97 -5.69 -8.20
N VAL A 209 9.05 -5.30 -7.32
CA VAL A 209 8.55 -6.15 -6.23
C VAL A 209 7.33 -6.99 -6.64
N ALA A 210 6.66 -6.65 -7.75
CA ALA A 210 5.53 -7.40 -8.25
C ALA A 210 5.95 -8.81 -8.72
N LEU A 211 5.09 -9.80 -8.47
CA LEU A 211 5.28 -11.16 -8.96
C LEU A 211 5.13 -11.17 -10.49
N ASP A 212 6.00 -11.91 -11.17
CA ASP A 212 5.95 -12.20 -12.63
C ASP A 212 6.30 -11.05 -13.58
N ILE A 213 7.30 -10.24 -13.24
CA ILE A 213 7.78 -9.19 -14.14
C ILE A 213 8.82 -9.71 -15.11
N ASP A 214 8.61 -9.43 -16.40
CA ASP A 214 9.65 -9.59 -17.40
C ASP A 214 10.64 -8.40 -17.38
N LEU A 215 11.81 -8.62 -16.78
CA LEU A 215 12.90 -7.64 -16.74
C LEU A 215 13.64 -7.51 -18.08
N SER A 216 13.37 -8.33 -19.10
CA SER A 216 14.09 -8.32 -20.38
C SER A 216 13.98 -6.97 -21.12
N ALA A 217 12.91 -6.21 -20.86
CA ALA A 217 12.71 -4.90 -21.46
C ALA A 217 13.60 -3.80 -20.85
N ILE A 218 14.24 -4.03 -19.70
CA ILE A 218 14.98 -3.02 -18.95
C ILE A 218 16.08 -2.34 -19.77
N PRO A 219 16.99 -3.06 -20.47
CA PRO A 219 18.05 -2.39 -21.21
C PRO A 219 17.50 -1.46 -22.28
N ARG A 220 16.55 -1.95 -23.10
CA ARG A 220 15.89 -1.14 -24.11
C ARG A 220 15.25 0.11 -23.49
N ARG A 221 14.48 -0.03 -22.41
CA ARG A 221 13.85 1.10 -21.71
C ARG A 221 14.89 2.12 -21.23
N ALA A 222 15.99 1.67 -20.63
CA ALA A 222 17.03 2.57 -20.15
C ALA A 222 17.63 3.40 -21.30
N ARG A 223 17.90 2.75 -22.44
CA ARG A 223 18.41 3.42 -23.65
C ARG A 223 17.39 4.36 -24.29
N ASP A 224 16.10 4.05 -24.20
CA ASP A 224 15.03 4.88 -24.78
C ASP A 224 14.72 6.13 -23.92
N PHE A 225 14.86 6.04 -22.59
CA PHE A 225 14.41 7.10 -21.66
C PHE A 225 15.51 8.02 -21.15
N VAL A 226 16.78 7.63 -21.29
CA VAL A 226 17.92 8.29 -20.68
C VAL A 226 19.08 8.35 -21.68
N GLU A 227 19.76 9.49 -21.68
CA GLU A 227 20.96 9.72 -22.52
C GLU A 227 22.09 8.74 -22.19
N ALA A 228 22.92 8.47 -23.19
CA ALA A 228 23.99 7.48 -23.12
C ALA A 228 25.07 7.80 -22.06
N ASP A 229 25.32 9.09 -21.80
CA ASP A 229 26.30 9.58 -20.84
C ASP A 229 25.76 9.71 -19.41
N ALA A 230 24.47 9.44 -19.20
CA ALA A 230 23.86 9.52 -17.88
C ALA A 230 24.49 8.52 -16.91
N VAL A 231 24.71 8.96 -15.68
CA VAL A 231 25.33 8.13 -14.65
C VAL A 231 24.40 7.02 -14.17
N ILE A 232 24.95 5.81 -13.97
CA ILE A 232 24.17 4.62 -13.60
C ILE A 232 23.40 4.79 -12.30
N SER A 233 23.88 5.63 -11.38
CA SER A 233 23.16 5.97 -10.15
C SER A 233 21.80 6.60 -10.41
N ASP A 234 21.70 7.46 -11.42
CA ASP A 234 20.46 8.16 -11.75
C ASP A 234 19.54 7.29 -12.60
N VAL A 235 20.13 6.48 -13.48
CA VAL A 235 19.42 5.45 -14.26
C VAL A 235 18.68 4.49 -13.33
N LEU A 236 19.35 3.96 -12.29
CA LEU A 236 18.72 3.05 -11.31
C LEU A 236 17.60 3.72 -10.49
N LEU A 237 17.62 5.04 -10.34
CA LEU A 237 16.58 5.79 -9.62
C LEU A 237 15.43 6.22 -10.52
N ASP A 238 15.56 6.07 -11.84
CA ASP A 238 14.52 6.47 -12.78
C ASP A 238 13.34 5.50 -12.74
N GLN A 239 12.27 5.95 -12.08
CA GLN A 239 11.05 5.16 -11.91
C GLN A 239 10.32 4.85 -13.22
N ARG A 240 10.71 5.49 -14.35
CA ARG A 240 10.22 5.17 -15.70
C ARG A 240 10.85 3.89 -16.23
N ILE A 241 12.09 3.57 -15.86
CA ILE A 241 12.77 2.34 -16.30
C ILE A 241 12.22 1.16 -15.50
N ALA A 242 12.36 1.23 -14.18
CA ALA A 242 11.72 0.35 -13.21
C ALA A 242 11.42 1.15 -11.95
N CYS A 243 10.27 0.89 -11.32
CA CYS A 243 9.90 1.55 -10.08
C CYS A 243 10.16 0.65 -8.87
N GLY A 244 10.33 1.30 -7.71
CA GLY A 244 10.60 0.64 -6.43
C GLY A 244 12.02 0.91 -5.91
N ILE A 245 13.04 0.98 -6.78
CA ILE A 245 14.42 1.28 -6.38
C ILE A 245 14.50 2.68 -5.76
N GLY A 246 15.08 2.79 -4.56
CA GLY A 246 15.56 4.03 -3.99
C GLY A 246 17.06 4.02 -3.70
N ASN A 247 17.48 4.91 -2.82
CA ASN A 247 18.90 5.14 -2.57
C ASN A 247 19.58 3.94 -1.90
N VAL A 248 18.87 3.20 -1.07
CA VAL A 248 19.39 2.00 -0.42
C VAL A 248 19.65 0.93 -1.48
N TYR A 249 18.62 0.53 -2.23
CA TYR A 249 18.77 -0.51 -3.25
C TYR A 249 19.76 -0.13 -4.35
N LYS A 250 19.75 1.12 -4.82
CA LYS A 250 20.76 1.62 -5.77
C LYS A 250 22.18 1.39 -5.25
N SER A 251 22.43 1.78 -4.00
CA SER A 251 23.78 1.71 -3.41
C SER A 251 24.21 0.26 -3.18
N GLU A 252 23.32 -0.58 -2.66
CA GLU A 252 23.57 -2.01 -2.45
C GLU A 252 23.86 -2.74 -3.76
N VAL A 253 23.05 -2.52 -4.79
CA VAL A 253 23.20 -3.18 -6.10
C VAL A 253 24.51 -2.76 -6.78
N LEU A 254 24.82 -1.46 -6.78
CA LEU A 254 26.09 -0.99 -7.36
C LEU A 254 27.30 -1.52 -6.60
N PHE A 255 27.22 -1.60 -5.27
CA PHE A 255 28.26 -2.18 -4.43
C PHE A 255 28.48 -3.67 -4.71
N LEU A 256 27.40 -4.46 -4.73
CA LEU A 256 27.45 -5.91 -4.98
C LEU A 256 28.03 -6.26 -6.36
N HIS A 257 27.78 -5.42 -7.37
CA HIS A 257 28.29 -5.60 -8.72
C HIS A 257 29.60 -4.84 -8.99
N GLN A 258 30.15 -4.16 -7.97
CA GLN A 258 31.37 -3.35 -8.07
C GLN A 258 31.34 -2.32 -9.22
N VAL A 259 30.16 -1.76 -9.50
CA VAL A 259 29.98 -0.73 -10.51
C VAL A 259 30.11 0.64 -9.86
N HIS A 260 31.02 1.47 -10.39
CA HIS A 260 31.18 2.83 -9.90
C HIS A 260 29.87 3.64 -10.13
N PRO A 261 29.36 4.38 -9.14
CA PRO A 261 28.07 5.07 -9.27
C PRO A 261 28.01 6.13 -10.37
N LEU A 262 29.17 6.68 -10.76
CA LEU A 262 29.32 7.63 -11.86
C LEU A 262 29.68 6.97 -13.21
N ALA A 263 29.64 5.64 -13.31
CA ALA A 263 29.82 4.98 -14.60
C ALA A 263 28.70 5.43 -15.56
N PRO A 264 29.02 5.86 -16.78
CA PRO A 264 28.00 6.26 -17.74
C PRO A 264 27.24 5.03 -18.25
N LEU A 265 25.97 5.21 -18.61
CA LEU A 265 25.09 4.13 -19.07
C LEU A 265 25.69 3.38 -20.27
N GLU A 266 26.34 4.08 -21.20
CA GLU A 266 27.04 3.49 -22.34
C GLU A 266 28.20 2.56 -21.99
N ALA A 267 28.81 2.71 -20.80
CA ALA A 267 29.89 1.83 -20.37
C ALA A 267 29.40 0.44 -19.89
N LEU A 268 28.09 0.27 -19.69
CA LEU A 268 27.50 -1.00 -19.28
C LEU A 268 26.89 -1.70 -20.48
N SER A 269 27.20 -2.98 -20.65
CA SER A 269 26.45 -3.85 -21.58
C SER A 269 25.02 -4.07 -21.09
N ASP A 270 24.12 -4.42 -22.02
CA ASP A 270 22.73 -4.76 -21.68
C ASP A 270 22.63 -5.91 -20.68
N ALA A 271 23.55 -6.88 -20.73
CA ALA A 271 23.63 -7.98 -19.79
C ALA A 271 24.02 -7.52 -18.37
N GLN A 272 24.99 -6.61 -18.25
CA GLN A 272 25.37 -6.01 -16.96
C GLN A 272 24.22 -5.20 -16.39
N LEU A 273 23.61 -4.35 -17.21
CA LEU A 273 22.47 -3.52 -16.82
C LEU A 273 21.31 -4.39 -16.32
N LEU A 274 20.94 -5.41 -17.08
CA LEU A 274 19.90 -6.36 -16.68
C LEU A 274 20.22 -7.04 -15.34
N GLN A 275 21.49 -7.37 -15.08
CA GLN A 275 21.86 -7.99 -13.81
C GLN A 275 21.72 -7.08 -12.60
N LEU A 276 21.97 -5.78 -12.75
CA LEU A 276 21.72 -4.81 -11.67
C LEU A 276 20.24 -4.87 -11.26
N TYR A 277 19.32 -4.83 -12.23
CA TYR A 277 17.88 -4.86 -11.94
C TYR A 277 17.38 -6.22 -11.43
N ARG A 278 17.93 -7.33 -11.93
CA ARG A 278 17.64 -8.67 -11.39
C ARG A 278 18.04 -8.79 -9.93
N THR A 279 19.21 -8.25 -9.58
CA THR A 279 19.68 -8.24 -8.19
C THR A 279 18.78 -7.36 -7.33
N ALA A 280 18.42 -6.17 -7.82
CA ALA A 280 17.48 -5.28 -7.11
C ALA A 280 16.12 -5.94 -6.82
N ALA A 281 15.62 -6.76 -7.74
CA ALA A 281 14.31 -7.42 -7.61
C ALA A 281 14.27 -8.54 -6.56
N VAL A 282 15.41 -9.04 -6.09
CA VAL A 282 15.50 -10.17 -5.14
C VAL A 282 16.11 -9.82 -3.77
N LEU A 283 16.58 -8.58 -3.58
CA LEU A 283 17.09 -8.08 -2.29
C LEU A 283 15.96 -7.73 -1.31
#